data_AF-A0A674PD51-F1
#
_entry.id   AF-A0A674PD51-F1
#
_cell.length_a   1.000
_cell.length_b   1.000
_cell.length_c   1.000
_cell.angle_alpha   90.00
_cell.angle_beta   90.00
_cell.angle_gamma   90.00
#
_symmetry.space_group_name_H-M   'P 1'
#
loop_
_entity.id
_entity.type
_entity.pdbx_description
1 polymer ?
#
loop_
_entity_poly.entity_id
_entity_poly.type
_entity_poly.pdbx_seq_one_letter_code
_entity_poly.pdbx_strand_id
1 'polypeptide(L)'
;MDTTAHLPSSGPLINPQWKRQHYHRYFIPTPVRLYNLTVKLLEIHWKNYSFVLLIRLLKEGADPNHRHRLGWTALMVAAMNQQHGVVKVLLKKGADPNAGDEFNNVYETSRERGIHSLEVRQDGTISHTYFTFIVCVVLVSREDEFSSRLSSRAGFRGCTALHYATLADDQHTVSMLLEAGANPMLTNGLGHTARAYAKEGDVKTMLEEWEVKFQEAQAQRETEERRRFPLERRLKEHIVGQEGAINTVASAIRRKQNGWYDEEHPLVFLFLGSSGIGKTELAKQVARYMHKDIKKGFIRMDMSEFQEKHEVAKFIGSPPGYVGHEEGGHLTKLLKECPNAVVLFDEVDKAHPDVLTIMLQLFDEGRLTDGKGKTIECKDAVFIMTSNVASDEIAQHALHLRQETEQVSHRKLADNLGEDEHKSEGIAISKQFKESVIQPILKAHFRRDEFLGRITEIVYFLPFGHSELMQLVSKELSFWAKKAKQRHDITLQWDRPVLDLLACGYNMHYGARSIKHEVERRVVNQLAAAYEQDLLPKGCTLRLSVQSEDQGHQSLRLNLVEDSSSRTLEINPSISPEH
;
A
#
# COMPACT_ATOMS: atom_id res chain seq x y z
N MET A 1 5.12 65.18 -11.43
CA MET A 1 5.38 66.12 -10.33
C MET A 1 6.46 65.48 -9.48
N ASP A 2 7.68 65.44 -10.00
CA ASP A 2 8.73 66.49 -9.97
C ASP A 2 9.68 66.23 -8.79
N THR A 3 10.82 65.56 -9.05
CA THR A 3 12.17 66.09 -9.39
C THR A 3 12.96 66.52 -8.15
N THR A 4 14.14 65.93 -7.90
CA THR A 4 15.49 66.49 -8.18
C THR A 4 16.56 65.42 -7.81
N ALA A 5 17.43 64.93 -8.73
CA ALA A 5 18.73 65.46 -9.21
C ALA A 5 19.84 65.46 -8.11
N HIS A 6 21.03 64.83 -8.23
CA HIS A 6 22.10 65.01 -9.23
C HIS A 6 23.18 63.87 -9.27
N LEU A 7 23.76 63.73 -10.46
CA LEU A 7 24.90 62.96 -11.05
C LEU A 7 26.33 63.33 -10.51
N PRO A 8 27.50 62.94 -11.13
CA PRO A 8 28.05 61.66 -11.66
C PRO A 8 29.60 61.51 -11.41
N SER A 9 30.27 60.66 -12.22
CA SER A 9 31.71 60.60 -12.59
C SER A 9 32.55 59.58 -11.80
N SER A 10 33.53 58.86 -12.35
CA SER A 10 34.17 58.76 -13.66
C SER A 10 35.04 57.48 -13.63
N GLY A 11 35.17 56.77 -14.76
CA GLY A 11 36.26 55.80 -14.93
C GLY A 11 37.62 56.52 -15.01
N PRO A 12 38.74 55.79 -14.87
CA PRO A 12 39.36 55.28 -16.08
C PRO A 12 40.05 53.89 -15.98
N LEU A 13 40.45 53.44 -17.17
CA LEU A 13 41.16 52.24 -17.61
C LEU A 13 42.68 52.22 -17.28
N ILE A 14 43.27 51.00 -17.23
CA ILE A 14 44.71 50.60 -17.44
C ILE A 14 45.62 50.77 -16.17
N ASN A 15 46.47 49.84 -15.67
CA ASN A 15 47.25 48.70 -16.21
C ASN A 15 47.83 47.76 -15.08
N PRO A 16 48.83 46.86 -15.30
CA PRO A 16 48.75 45.42 -15.04
C PRO A 16 49.77 44.94 -13.97
N GLN A 17 50.03 43.63 -13.88
CA GLN A 17 51.07 42.95 -13.09
C GLN A 17 50.75 42.58 -11.63
N TRP A 18 50.00 41.51 -11.41
CA TRP A 18 50.32 40.56 -10.33
C TRP A 18 50.24 39.13 -10.87
N LYS A 19 51.30 38.74 -11.60
CA LYS A 19 51.63 37.34 -11.88
C LYS A 19 52.12 36.70 -10.58
N ARG A 20 51.67 35.47 -10.33
CA ARG A 20 52.28 34.42 -9.49
C ARG A 20 52.49 34.78 -8.01
N GLN A 21 51.71 34.16 -7.13
CA GLN A 21 52.16 33.20 -6.12
C GLN A 21 51.03 32.89 -5.13
N HIS A 22 51.05 31.67 -4.59
CA HIS A 22 50.24 31.17 -3.46
C HIS A 22 48.77 30.80 -3.71
N TYR A 23 48.56 29.60 -4.27
CA TYR A 23 47.46 28.74 -3.82
C TYR A 23 48.04 27.49 -3.15
N HIS A 24 48.38 27.62 -1.88
CA HIS A 24 48.40 26.49 -0.96
C HIS A 24 47.26 26.65 0.02
N ARG A 25 46.42 25.61 0.10
CA ARG A 25 45.67 25.21 1.31
C ARG A 25 44.40 26.01 1.62
N TYR A 26 43.30 25.66 0.94
CA TYR A 26 41.97 25.72 1.54
C TYR A 26 41.24 24.38 1.38
N PHE A 27 40.86 23.83 2.52
CA PHE A 27 40.01 22.66 2.72
C PHE A 27 38.65 22.93 2.06
N ILE A 28 38.27 22.14 1.05
CA ILE A 28 36.97 22.24 0.37
C ILE A 28 35.94 21.38 1.13
N PRO A 29 34.70 21.83 1.35
CA PRO A 29 33.67 21.04 2.03
C PRO A 29 33.36 19.76 1.25
N THR A 30 33.22 18.65 1.96
CA THR A 30 32.96 17.29 1.46
C THR A 30 31.86 17.12 0.40
N PRO A 31 30.72 17.85 0.38
CA PRO A 31 29.68 17.64 -0.64
C PRO A 31 30.08 18.09 -2.05
N VAL A 32 30.87 19.16 -2.19
CA VAL A 32 31.30 19.68 -3.51
C VAL A 32 32.36 18.76 -4.13
N ARG A 33 33.21 18.16 -3.29
CA ARG A 33 34.23 17.20 -3.74
C ARG A 33 33.59 15.90 -4.25
N LEU A 34 32.58 15.38 -3.53
CA LEU A 34 31.81 14.20 -3.95
C LEU A 34 31.01 14.47 -5.24
N TYR A 35 30.37 15.63 -5.36
CA TYR A 35 29.66 16.05 -6.57
C TYR A 35 30.59 16.15 -7.79
N ASN A 36 31.79 16.71 -7.61
CA ASN A 36 32.80 16.78 -8.67
C ASN A 36 33.40 15.40 -9.03
N LEU A 37 33.39 14.44 -8.10
CA LEU A 37 33.83 13.05 -8.34
C LEU A 37 32.76 12.25 -9.10
N THR A 38 31.47 12.46 -8.81
CA THR A 38 30.35 11.78 -9.49
C THR A 38 30.12 12.29 -10.91
N VAL A 39 30.25 13.61 -11.14
CA VAL A 39 30.19 14.20 -12.49
C VAL A 39 31.34 13.67 -13.37
N LYS A 40 32.56 13.59 -12.81
CA LYS A 40 33.73 13.01 -13.48
C LYS A 40 33.58 11.52 -13.82
N LEU A 41 32.71 10.79 -13.14
CA LEU A 41 32.45 9.38 -13.42
C LEU A 41 31.60 9.20 -14.70
N LEU A 42 30.74 10.18 -15.01
CA LEU A 42 29.93 10.20 -16.22
C LEU A 42 30.66 10.85 -17.41
N GLU A 43 31.50 11.87 -17.15
CA GLU A 43 32.37 12.54 -18.14
C GLU A 43 33.61 11.72 -18.56
N ILE A 44 33.80 10.51 -18.02
CA ILE A 44 34.83 9.62 -18.55
C ILE A 44 34.48 9.40 -20.02
N HIS A 45 35.32 9.87 -20.94
CA HIS A 45 35.21 9.46 -22.34
C HIS A 45 35.44 7.95 -22.40
N TRP A 46 34.35 7.19 -22.35
CA TRP A 46 34.37 5.74 -22.36
C TRP A 46 34.98 5.19 -23.67
N LYS A 47 35.15 6.04 -24.69
CA LYS A 47 35.95 5.76 -25.91
C LYS A 47 37.45 5.51 -25.61
N ASN A 48 38.02 6.09 -24.54
CA ASN A 48 39.45 6.00 -24.20
C ASN A 48 39.69 5.42 -22.79
N TYR A 49 39.45 4.11 -22.62
CA TYR A 49 40.06 3.19 -21.64
C TYR A 49 40.67 3.75 -20.33
N SER A 50 39.94 4.53 -19.53
CA SER A 50 40.43 4.93 -18.19
C SER A 50 39.84 4.07 -17.06
N PHE A 51 39.98 2.75 -17.20
CA PHE A 51 39.59 1.75 -16.20
C PHE A 51 40.21 2.05 -14.82
N VAL A 52 41.44 2.58 -14.80
CA VAL A 52 42.17 2.98 -13.59
C VAL A 52 41.53 4.20 -12.91
N LEU A 53 41.06 5.18 -13.70
CA LEU A 53 40.39 6.37 -13.19
C LEU A 53 39.03 5.99 -12.56
N LEU A 54 38.27 5.11 -13.20
CA LEU A 54 37.00 4.61 -12.68
C LEU A 54 37.16 3.94 -11.30
N ILE A 55 38.13 3.03 -11.17
CA ILE A 55 38.40 2.36 -9.89
C ILE A 55 38.78 3.37 -8.81
N ARG A 56 39.53 4.41 -9.17
CA ARG A 56 39.92 5.47 -8.24
C ARG A 56 38.72 6.30 -7.80
N LEU A 57 37.86 6.73 -8.72
CA LEU A 57 36.65 7.50 -8.42
C LEU A 57 35.67 6.72 -7.53
N LEU A 58 35.47 5.43 -7.82
CA LEU A 58 34.61 4.55 -7.00
C LEU A 58 35.23 4.23 -5.62
N LYS A 59 36.57 4.24 -5.49
CA LYS A 59 37.25 4.14 -4.18
C LYS A 59 37.14 5.42 -3.38
N GLU A 60 37.08 6.57 -4.05
CA GLU A 60 36.93 7.89 -3.43
C GLU A 60 35.47 8.22 -3.05
N GLY A 61 34.52 7.30 -3.28
CA GLY A 61 33.12 7.40 -2.82
C GLY A 61 32.14 7.93 -3.84
N ALA A 62 32.46 7.89 -5.13
CA ALA A 62 31.50 8.24 -6.18
C ALA A 62 30.32 7.26 -6.21
N ASP A 63 29.10 7.80 -6.27
CA ASP A 63 27.86 7.02 -6.39
C ASP A 63 27.75 6.40 -7.81
N PRO A 64 27.72 5.06 -7.93
CA PRO A 64 27.60 4.38 -9.22
C PRO A 64 26.22 4.54 -9.89
N ASN A 65 25.20 4.95 -9.13
CA ASN A 65 23.83 5.16 -9.60
C ASN A 65 23.52 6.62 -9.95
N HIS A 66 24.52 7.49 -9.85
CA HIS A 66 24.35 8.89 -10.23
C HIS A 66 23.94 9.00 -11.70
N ARG A 67 22.89 9.79 -11.95
CA ARG A 67 22.34 10.00 -13.29
C ARG A 67 23.02 11.16 -13.97
N HIS A 68 23.27 10.99 -15.27
CA HIS A 68 23.66 12.09 -16.14
C HIS A 68 22.57 13.15 -16.23
N ARG A 69 22.96 14.38 -16.61
CA ARG A 69 22.00 15.49 -16.83
C ARG A 69 20.87 15.11 -17.77
N LEU A 70 21.15 14.21 -18.71
CA LEU A 70 20.20 13.73 -19.71
C LEU A 70 19.46 12.43 -19.31
N GLY A 71 19.81 11.81 -18.17
CA GLY A 71 18.98 10.76 -17.55
C GLY A 71 19.58 9.37 -17.38
N TRP A 72 20.71 9.07 -18.02
CA TRP A 72 21.31 7.73 -18.02
C TRP A 72 22.29 7.48 -16.86
N THR A 73 22.60 6.22 -16.59
CA THR A 73 23.63 5.82 -15.60
C THR A 73 24.92 5.37 -16.28
N ALA A 74 26.02 5.36 -15.52
CA ALA A 74 27.32 4.86 -16.02
C ALA A 74 27.24 3.38 -16.46
N LEU A 75 26.38 2.59 -15.81
CA LEU A 75 26.19 1.17 -16.15
C LEU A 75 25.54 1.00 -17.54
N MET A 76 24.58 1.85 -17.93
CA MET A 76 23.96 1.81 -19.26
C MET A 76 24.98 2.11 -20.37
N VAL A 77 25.85 3.11 -20.16
CA VAL A 77 26.90 3.48 -21.11
C VAL A 77 27.91 2.35 -21.26
N ALA A 78 28.34 1.76 -20.14
CA ALA A 78 29.26 0.63 -20.13
C ALA A 78 28.67 -0.59 -20.84
N ALA A 79 27.37 -0.84 -20.67
CA ALA A 79 26.66 -1.94 -21.30
C ALA A 79 26.53 -1.77 -22.83
N MET A 80 26.13 -0.58 -23.29
CA MET A 80 26.01 -0.28 -24.73
C MET A 80 27.36 -0.37 -25.47
N ASN A 81 28.43 0.04 -24.79
CA ASN A 81 29.78 0.05 -25.35
C ASN A 81 30.57 -1.25 -25.10
N GLN A 82 29.89 -2.32 -24.64
CA GLN A 82 30.47 -3.66 -24.45
C GLN A 82 31.72 -3.66 -23.54
N GLN A 83 31.69 -2.85 -22.47
CA GLN A 83 32.83 -2.70 -21.57
C GLN A 83 32.75 -3.64 -20.38
N HIS A 84 33.10 -4.90 -20.58
CA HIS A 84 32.86 -5.96 -19.59
C HIS A 84 33.53 -5.68 -18.23
N GLY A 85 34.78 -5.22 -18.25
CA GLY A 85 35.53 -4.91 -17.03
C GLY A 85 34.87 -3.79 -16.21
N VAL A 86 34.35 -2.77 -16.88
CA VAL A 86 33.67 -1.62 -16.25
C VAL A 86 32.35 -2.07 -15.65
N VAL A 87 31.54 -2.81 -16.41
CA VAL A 87 30.26 -3.37 -15.95
C VAL A 87 30.47 -4.18 -14.66
N LYS A 88 31.46 -5.07 -14.65
CA LYS A 88 31.78 -5.89 -13.48
C LYS A 88 32.15 -5.07 -12.25
N VAL A 89 32.93 -4.00 -12.42
CA VAL A 89 33.33 -3.12 -11.31
C VAL A 89 32.16 -2.29 -10.79
N LEU A 90 31.31 -1.76 -11.68
CA LEU A 90 30.12 -0.98 -11.32
C LEU A 90 29.11 -1.84 -10.56
N LEU A 91 28.81 -3.05 -11.04
CA LEU A 91 27.90 -3.98 -10.37
C LEU A 91 28.42 -4.37 -8.98
N LYS A 92 29.72 -4.67 -8.85
CA LYS A 92 30.36 -4.97 -7.55
C LYS A 92 30.28 -3.79 -6.56
N LYS A 93 30.14 -2.56 -7.05
CA LYS A 93 30.00 -1.35 -6.24
C LYS A 93 28.55 -0.96 -5.97
N GLY A 94 27.58 -1.78 -6.36
CA GLY A 94 26.16 -1.53 -6.09
C GLY A 94 25.45 -0.69 -7.14
N ALA A 95 25.95 -0.68 -8.38
CA ALA A 95 25.18 -0.15 -9.50
C ALA A 95 23.89 -0.97 -9.69
N ASP A 96 22.74 -0.30 -9.79
CA ASP A 96 21.44 -0.91 -10.00
C ASP A 96 21.25 -1.25 -11.49
N PRO A 97 21.20 -2.55 -11.87
CA PRO A 97 20.97 -2.95 -13.26
C PRO A 97 19.55 -2.68 -13.76
N ASN A 98 18.60 -2.41 -12.85
CA ASN A 98 17.18 -2.20 -13.13
C ASN A 98 16.81 -0.71 -13.23
N ALA A 99 17.74 0.20 -13.01
CA ALA A 99 17.53 1.62 -13.26
C ALA A 99 17.21 1.82 -14.75
N GLY A 100 16.08 2.48 -15.03
CA GLY A 100 15.66 2.83 -16.40
C GLY A 100 16.13 4.22 -16.82
N ASP A 101 16.47 4.39 -18.09
CA ASP A 101 16.89 5.68 -18.67
C ASP A 101 15.73 6.69 -18.61
N GLU A 102 16.03 7.95 -18.32
CA GLU A 102 15.06 9.05 -18.33
C GLU A 102 15.05 9.79 -19.68
N PHE A 103 15.97 9.48 -20.59
CA PHE A 103 16.01 10.08 -21.91
C PHE A 103 14.78 9.65 -22.73
N ASN A 104 13.87 10.58 -22.98
CA ASN A 104 12.73 10.34 -23.88
C ASN A 104 13.16 10.61 -25.31
N ASN A 105 12.85 11.78 -25.85
CA ASN A 105 13.32 12.25 -27.13
C ASN A 105 14.06 13.58 -26.95
N VAL A 106 14.79 14.00 -27.99
CA VAL A 106 15.62 15.22 -27.94
C VAL A 106 14.80 16.46 -27.51
N TYR A 107 13.55 16.56 -27.98
CA TYR A 107 12.69 17.72 -27.73
C TYR A 107 12.18 17.76 -26.29
N GLU A 108 11.60 16.66 -25.81
CA GLU A 108 11.05 16.54 -24.47
C GLU A 108 12.16 16.62 -23.41
N THR A 109 13.28 15.94 -23.62
CA THR A 109 14.39 15.97 -22.67
C THR A 109 15.01 17.38 -22.59
N SER A 110 15.11 18.11 -23.70
CA SER A 110 15.56 19.50 -23.66
C SER A 110 14.61 20.40 -22.86
N ARG A 111 13.30 20.20 -23.00
CA ARG A 111 12.26 20.96 -22.29
C ARG A 111 12.22 20.62 -20.80
N GLU A 112 12.26 19.33 -20.46
CA GLU A 112 12.24 18.84 -19.07
C GLU A 112 13.51 19.25 -18.30
N ARG A 113 14.67 19.25 -18.95
CA ARG A 113 15.96 19.57 -18.31
C ARG A 113 16.33 21.05 -18.34
N GLY A 114 15.48 21.90 -18.92
CA GLY A 114 15.70 23.34 -18.98
C GLY A 114 17.01 23.71 -19.69
N ILE A 115 17.42 22.93 -20.70
CA ILE A 115 18.61 23.22 -21.52
C ILE A 115 18.21 24.34 -22.50
N HIS A 116 18.07 25.54 -21.95
CA HIS A 116 17.80 26.77 -22.68
C HIS A 116 19.07 27.62 -22.66
N SER A 117 19.65 27.90 -23.83
CA SER A 117 20.45 29.12 -23.97
C SER A 117 19.47 30.29 -23.97
N LEU A 118 19.59 31.19 -22.99
CA LEU A 118 18.72 32.36 -22.79
C LEU A 118 18.39 33.10 -24.09
N GLU A 119 17.11 33.11 -24.48
CA GLU A 119 16.23 34.27 -24.69
C GLU A 119 14.95 33.79 -25.40
N VAL A 120 13.85 33.72 -24.65
CA VAL A 120 12.51 33.72 -25.25
C VAL A 120 12.25 35.16 -25.66
N ARG A 121 12.29 35.46 -26.97
CA ARG A 121 11.71 36.72 -27.46
C ARG A 121 10.24 36.75 -27.04
N GLN A 122 9.76 37.92 -26.63
CA GLN A 122 8.43 38.16 -26.03
C GLN A 122 7.24 37.70 -26.89
N ASP A 123 7.48 37.22 -28.11
CA ASP A 123 6.49 36.94 -29.14
C ASP A 123 6.18 35.42 -29.29
N GLY A 124 6.75 34.57 -28.43
CA GLY A 124 6.43 33.14 -28.37
C GLY A 124 6.92 32.29 -29.55
N THR A 125 7.68 32.85 -30.50
CA THR A 125 8.24 32.11 -31.64
C THR A 125 9.68 31.68 -31.36
N ILE A 126 9.94 30.37 -31.47
CA ILE A 126 11.29 29.79 -31.39
C ILE A 126 12.02 30.12 -32.70
N SER A 127 13.12 30.86 -32.63
CA SER A 127 13.95 31.12 -33.81
C SER A 127 14.58 29.81 -34.32
N HIS A 128 14.38 29.50 -35.60
CA HIS A 128 14.79 28.25 -36.27
C HIS A 128 16.30 27.95 -36.10
N THR A 129 17.14 28.97 -35.95
CA THR A 129 18.60 28.87 -35.74
C THR A 129 18.97 28.37 -34.34
N TYR A 130 18.20 28.73 -33.31
CA TYR A 130 18.39 28.26 -31.93
C TYR A 130 17.79 26.86 -31.72
N PHE A 131 16.72 26.55 -32.46
CA PHE A 131 16.13 25.21 -32.53
C PHE A 131 17.17 24.18 -33.02
N THR A 132 17.92 24.49 -34.07
CA THR A 132 19.00 23.61 -34.55
C THR A 132 20.12 23.48 -33.52
N PHE A 133 20.50 24.56 -32.84
CA PHE A 133 21.59 24.54 -31.87
C PHE A 133 21.29 23.66 -30.64
N ILE A 134 20.11 23.77 -30.05
CA ILE A 134 19.72 22.97 -28.86
C ILE A 134 19.62 21.48 -29.21
N VAL A 135 18.98 21.15 -30.33
CA VAL A 135 18.91 19.78 -30.85
C VAL A 135 20.32 19.24 -31.11
N CYS A 136 21.22 20.05 -31.68
CA CYS A 136 22.61 19.68 -31.87
C CYS A 136 23.34 19.42 -30.55
N VAL A 137 23.20 20.26 -29.51
CA VAL A 137 23.91 20.05 -28.24
C VAL A 137 23.50 18.74 -27.56
N VAL A 138 22.20 18.45 -27.48
CA VAL A 138 21.71 17.22 -26.85
C VAL A 138 22.12 15.98 -27.66
N LEU A 139 22.06 16.06 -29.00
CA LEU A 139 22.50 14.96 -29.87
C LEU A 139 24.01 14.74 -29.80
N VAL A 140 24.81 15.80 -29.85
CA VAL A 140 26.27 15.72 -29.76
C VAL A 140 26.69 15.14 -28.41
N SER A 141 26.11 15.58 -27.29
CA SER A 141 26.39 14.98 -25.98
C SER A 141 25.99 13.50 -25.92
N ARG A 142 24.84 13.10 -26.50
CA ARG A 142 24.43 11.69 -26.53
C ARG A 142 25.34 10.84 -27.43
N GLU A 143 25.73 11.34 -28.60
CA GLU A 143 26.61 10.63 -29.52
C GLU A 143 28.06 10.52 -28.99
N ASP A 144 28.55 11.57 -28.31
CA ASP A 144 29.93 11.61 -27.85
C ASP A 144 30.15 10.94 -26.49
N GLU A 145 29.23 11.16 -25.54
CA GLU A 145 29.36 10.67 -24.16
C GLU A 145 28.67 9.32 -23.93
N PHE A 146 27.60 8.99 -24.69
CA PHE A 146 26.86 7.73 -24.53
C PHE A 146 27.23 6.70 -25.60
N SER A 147 26.82 6.91 -26.86
CA SER A 147 27.19 6.03 -27.98
C SER A 147 26.76 6.62 -29.32
N SER A 148 27.62 6.54 -30.33
CA SER A 148 27.28 6.90 -31.72
C SER A 148 26.44 5.84 -32.45
N ARG A 149 26.15 4.70 -31.81
CA ARG A 149 25.40 3.58 -32.40
C ARG A 149 23.88 3.70 -32.22
N LEU A 150 23.41 4.62 -31.39
CA LEU A 150 21.98 4.79 -31.12
C LEU A 150 21.33 5.72 -32.13
N SER A 151 20.07 5.42 -32.50
CA SER A 151 19.29 6.30 -33.36
C SER A 151 18.92 7.59 -32.63
N SER A 152 19.25 8.73 -33.24
CA SER A 152 18.94 10.08 -32.75
C SER A 152 17.43 10.39 -32.67
N ARG A 153 16.59 9.58 -33.32
CA ARG A 153 15.13 9.74 -33.39
C ARG A 153 14.35 8.83 -32.44
N ALA A 154 15.02 7.86 -31.81
CA ALA A 154 14.36 6.87 -30.97
C ALA A 154 14.19 7.36 -29.52
N GLY A 155 13.08 6.96 -28.90
CA GLY A 155 12.84 7.16 -27.49
C GLY A 155 13.44 6.04 -26.63
N PHE A 156 14.15 6.38 -25.55
CA PHE A 156 14.80 5.37 -24.70
C PHE A 156 14.31 5.36 -23.25
N ARG A 157 13.21 6.05 -22.95
CA ARG A 157 12.68 6.15 -21.60
C ARG A 157 12.37 4.76 -21.06
N GLY A 158 12.86 4.46 -19.86
CA GLY A 158 12.69 3.17 -19.21
C GLY A 158 13.62 2.06 -19.70
N CYS A 159 14.49 2.29 -20.70
CA CYS A 159 15.48 1.29 -21.11
C CYS A 159 16.50 1.07 -19.99
N THR A 160 16.63 -0.18 -19.55
CA THR A 160 17.62 -0.59 -18.53
C THR A 160 18.97 -0.92 -19.15
N ALA A 161 20.01 -1.12 -18.33
CA ALA A 161 21.31 -1.60 -18.82
C ALA A 161 21.19 -2.90 -19.63
N LEU A 162 20.24 -3.77 -19.27
CA LEU A 162 19.96 -5.02 -19.99
C LEU A 162 19.44 -4.75 -21.41
N HIS A 163 18.54 -3.78 -21.59
CA HIS A 163 18.05 -3.38 -22.93
C HIS A 163 19.18 -2.89 -23.83
N TYR A 164 20.14 -2.14 -23.28
CA TYR A 164 21.30 -1.66 -24.04
C TYR A 164 22.29 -2.79 -24.37
N ALA A 165 22.51 -3.72 -23.44
CA ALA A 165 23.35 -4.88 -23.68
C ALA A 165 22.77 -5.81 -24.77
N THR A 166 21.44 -5.97 -24.81
CA THR A 166 20.77 -6.76 -25.86
C THR A 166 20.78 -6.06 -27.21
N LEU A 167 20.59 -4.73 -27.24
CA LEU A 167 20.77 -3.93 -28.46
C LEU A 167 22.19 -4.00 -29.02
N ALA A 168 23.19 -4.06 -28.14
CA ALA A 168 24.59 -4.20 -28.50
C ALA A 168 24.99 -5.63 -28.90
N ASP A 169 24.07 -6.61 -28.77
CA ASP A 169 24.27 -8.03 -29.11
C ASP A 169 25.45 -8.66 -28.34
N ASP A 170 25.64 -8.26 -27.09
CA ASP A 170 26.78 -8.68 -26.25
C ASP A 170 26.36 -9.68 -25.16
N GLN A 171 26.55 -10.96 -25.47
CA GLN A 171 26.22 -12.09 -24.60
C GLN A 171 26.91 -12.01 -23.23
N HIS A 172 28.17 -11.56 -23.17
CA HIS A 172 28.92 -11.53 -21.91
C HIS A 172 28.36 -10.48 -20.95
N THR A 173 28.04 -9.29 -21.46
CA THR A 173 27.45 -8.22 -20.65
C THR A 173 26.03 -8.58 -20.20
N VAL A 174 25.23 -9.20 -21.08
CA VAL A 174 23.89 -9.71 -20.73
C VAL A 174 24.00 -10.71 -19.57
N SER A 175 24.90 -11.70 -19.65
CA SER A 175 25.11 -12.68 -18.57
C SER A 175 25.49 -12.00 -17.24
N MET A 176 26.44 -11.06 -17.26
CA MET A 176 26.86 -10.37 -16.04
C MET A 176 25.74 -9.53 -15.41
N LEU A 177 24.90 -8.89 -16.22
CA LEU A 177 23.78 -8.11 -15.74
C LEU A 177 22.71 -9.02 -15.11
N LEU A 178 22.40 -10.15 -15.76
CA LEU A 178 21.44 -11.13 -15.25
C LEU A 178 21.92 -11.77 -13.94
N GLU A 179 23.20 -12.17 -13.87
CA GLU A 179 23.83 -12.66 -12.63
C GLU A 179 23.79 -11.64 -11.49
N ALA A 180 23.87 -10.34 -11.81
CA ALA A 180 23.76 -9.26 -10.84
C ALA A 180 22.32 -8.87 -10.48
N GLY A 181 21.31 -9.59 -10.97
CA GLY A 181 19.90 -9.39 -10.62
C GLY A 181 19.14 -8.41 -11.54
N ALA A 182 19.59 -8.21 -12.78
CA ALA A 182 18.78 -7.54 -13.79
C ALA A 182 17.47 -8.30 -14.04
N ASN A 183 16.36 -7.59 -14.11
CA ASN A 183 15.04 -8.14 -14.40
C ASN A 183 14.78 -8.14 -15.91
N PRO A 184 14.72 -9.32 -16.56
CA PRO A 184 14.48 -9.42 -18.00
C PRO A 184 13.04 -9.06 -18.40
N MET A 185 12.10 -9.08 -17.45
CA MET A 185 10.67 -8.80 -17.65
C MET A 185 10.31 -7.31 -17.54
N LEU A 186 11.26 -6.44 -17.17
CA LEU A 186 11.01 -5.00 -17.15
C LEU A 186 10.76 -4.49 -18.56
N THR A 187 9.70 -3.71 -18.72
CA THR A 187 9.37 -3.03 -19.98
C THR A 187 9.84 -1.58 -19.95
N ASN A 188 10.27 -1.08 -21.10
CA ASN A 188 10.54 0.34 -21.27
C ASN A 188 9.25 1.15 -21.48
N GLY A 189 9.37 2.46 -21.72
CA GLY A 189 8.25 3.37 -21.95
C GLY A 189 7.42 3.05 -23.21
N LEU A 190 7.92 2.18 -24.10
CA LEU A 190 7.19 1.67 -25.26
C LEU A 190 6.51 0.32 -25.00
N GLY A 191 6.66 -0.26 -23.79
CA GLY A 191 6.13 -1.56 -23.44
C GLY A 191 6.96 -2.75 -23.92
N HIS A 192 8.17 -2.52 -24.43
CA HIS A 192 9.06 -3.58 -24.93
C HIS A 192 9.99 -4.08 -23.83
N THR A 193 10.19 -5.39 -23.74
CA THR A 193 11.20 -6.02 -22.88
C THR A 193 12.56 -6.12 -23.57
N ALA A 194 13.60 -6.47 -22.82
CA ALA A 194 14.95 -6.65 -23.37
C ALA A 194 15.00 -7.71 -24.49
N ARG A 195 14.15 -8.74 -24.42
CA ARG A 195 14.01 -9.79 -25.45
C ARG A 195 13.48 -9.26 -26.78
N ALA A 196 12.60 -8.25 -26.76
CA ALA A 196 12.06 -7.66 -27.99
C ALA A 196 13.14 -6.96 -28.85
N TYR A 197 14.26 -6.58 -28.23
CA TYR A 197 15.40 -5.96 -28.91
C TYR A 197 16.50 -6.96 -29.31
N ALA A 198 16.43 -8.21 -28.84
CA ALA A 198 17.41 -9.23 -29.16
C ALA A 198 17.24 -9.72 -30.61
N LYS A 199 18.35 -9.86 -31.33
CA LYS A 199 18.37 -10.53 -32.63
C LYS A 199 18.16 -12.03 -32.45
N GLU A 200 17.76 -12.72 -33.52
CA GLU A 200 17.72 -14.18 -33.52
C GLU A 200 19.14 -14.73 -33.33
N GLY A 201 19.38 -15.46 -32.24
CA GLY A 201 20.69 -15.97 -31.85
C GLY A 201 20.81 -16.28 -30.35
N ASP A 202 22.04 -16.47 -29.88
CA ASP A 202 22.38 -16.95 -28.53
C ASP A 202 21.92 -16.01 -27.40
N VAL A 203 21.84 -14.71 -27.65
CA VAL A 203 21.38 -13.73 -26.65
C VAL A 203 19.89 -13.92 -26.36
N LYS A 204 19.08 -14.23 -27.39
CA LYS A 204 17.64 -14.40 -27.24
C LYS A 204 17.31 -15.68 -26.47
N THR A 205 17.97 -16.79 -26.81
CA THR A 205 17.81 -18.07 -26.08
C THR A 205 18.26 -17.94 -24.63
N MET A 206 19.37 -17.24 -24.38
CA MET A 206 19.83 -16.92 -23.03
C MET A 206 18.78 -16.12 -22.24
N LEU A 207 18.19 -15.07 -22.84
CA LEU A 207 17.15 -14.29 -22.16
C LEU A 207 15.92 -15.15 -21.84
N GLU A 208 15.50 -16.06 -22.72
CA GLU A 208 14.38 -16.96 -22.47
C GLU A 208 14.67 -17.91 -21.29
N GLU A 209 15.85 -18.51 -21.23
CA GLU A 209 16.27 -19.36 -20.10
C GLU A 209 16.32 -18.57 -18.78
N TRP A 210 16.84 -17.35 -18.82
CA TRP A 210 16.94 -16.49 -17.65
C TRP A 210 15.60 -15.88 -17.23
N GLU A 211 14.68 -15.63 -18.16
CA GLU A 211 13.29 -15.24 -17.86
C GLU A 211 12.63 -16.32 -16.98
N VAL A 212 12.76 -17.60 -17.35
CA VAL A 212 12.24 -18.72 -16.56
C VAL A 212 12.92 -18.79 -15.20
N LYS A 213 14.26 -18.79 -15.15
CA LYS A 213 15.01 -18.81 -13.88
C LYS A 213 14.67 -17.63 -12.97
N PHE A 214 14.50 -16.43 -13.55
CA PHE A 214 14.13 -15.24 -12.80
C PHE A 214 12.73 -15.37 -12.23
N GLN A 215 11.75 -15.85 -13.00
CA GLN A 215 10.40 -16.12 -12.51
C GLN A 215 10.40 -17.15 -11.38
N GLU A 216 11.15 -18.25 -11.52
CA GLU A 216 11.31 -19.26 -10.47
C GLU A 216 11.96 -18.66 -9.21
N ALA A 217 13.03 -17.89 -9.36
CA ALA A 217 13.70 -17.23 -8.23
C ALA A 217 12.81 -16.20 -7.54
N GLN A 218 12.00 -15.44 -8.29
CA GLN A 218 11.01 -14.52 -7.73
C GLN A 218 9.93 -15.30 -6.96
N ALA A 219 9.40 -16.37 -7.54
CA ALA A 219 8.41 -17.22 -6.88
C ALA A 219 8.98 -17.87 -5.59
N GLN A 220 10.24 -18.28 -5.60
CA GLN A 220 10.94 -18.79 -4.40
C GLN A 220 11.10 -17.71 -3.34
N ARG A 221 11.56 -16.51 -3.70
CA ARG A 221 11.68 -15.37 -2.77
C ARG A 221 10.34 -15.01 -2.15
N GLU A 222 9.28 -14.91 -2.96
CA GLU A 222 7.94 -14.66 -2.44
C GLU A 222 7.49 -15.78 -1.49
N THR A 223 7.80 -17.03 -1.81
CA THR A 223 7.51 -18.19 -0.94
C THR A 223 8.25 -18.10 0.39
N GLU A 224 9.53 -17.74 0.37
CA GLU A 224 10.35 -17.53 1.57
C GLU A 224 9.82 -16.38 2.42
N GLU A 225 9.43 -15.26 1.81
CA GLU A 225 8.80 -14.14 2.51
C GLU A 225 7.48 -14.55 3.18
N ARG A 226 6.65 -15.34 2.50
CA ARG A 226 5.40 -15.88 3.06
C ARG A 226 5.67 -16.81 4.25
N ARG A 227 6.74 -17.61 4.20
CA ARG A 227 7.17 -18.46 5.34
C ARG A 227 7.68 -17.63 6.51
N ARG A 228 8.46 -16.58 6.23
CA ARG A 228 9.04 -15.70 7.25
C ARG A 228 7.97 -14.90 8.00
N PHE A 229 6.99 -14.40 7.27
CA PHE A 229 5.89 -13.59 7.80
C PHE A 229 4.54 -14.18 7.39
N PRO A 230 4.02 -15.16 8.16
CA PRO A 230 2.76 -15.81 7.85
C PRO A 230 1.60 -14.81 7.83
N LEU A 231 0.60 -15.09 6.98
CA LEU A 231 -0.57 -14.25 6.75
C LEU A 231 -1.29 -13.88 8.06
N GLU A 232 -1.44 -14.83 8.98
CA GLU A 232 -2.08 -14.62 10.27
C GLU A 232 -1.45 -13.48 11.06
N ARG A 233 -0.11 -13.39 11.08
CA ARG A 233 0.59 -12.32 11.80
C ARG A 233 0.32 -10.96 11.17
N ARG A 234 0.34 -10.87 9.83
CA ARG A 234 0.04 -9.63 9.10
C ARG A 234 -1.39 -9.16 9.35
N LEU A 235 -2.34 -10.09 9.40
CA LEU A 235 -3.73 -9.77 9.72
C LEU A 235 -3.90 -9.30 11.18
N LYS A 236 -3.22 -9.94 12.13
CA LYS A 236 -3.23 -9.59 13.56
C LYS A 236 -2.63 -8.21 13.87
N GLU A 237 -1.77 -7.67 13.02
CA GLU A 237 -1.26 -6.28 13.18
C GLU A 237 -2.38 -5.24 13.05
N HIS A 238 -3.38 -5.51 12.21
CA HIS A 238 -4.48 -4.58 11.93
C HIS A 238 -5.78 -4.95 12.63
N ILE A 239 -6.01 -6.23 12.90
CA ILE A 239 -7.26 -6.76 13.45
C ILE A 239 -7.03 -7.16 14.90
N VAL A 240 -7.88 -6.64 15.80
CA VAL A 240 -7.85 -6.96 17.22
C VAL A 240 -8.74 -8.18 17.46
N GLY A 241 -8.19 -9.21 18.09
CA GLY A 241 -8.92 -10.44 18.42
C GLY A 241 -9.26 -11.29 17.20
N GLN A 242 -10.38 -12.02 17.28
CA GLN A 242 -10.95 -12.82 16.19
C GLN A 242 -9.99 -13.89 15.62
N GLU A 243 -9.18 -14.50 16.48
CA GLU A 243 -8.14 -15.43 16.05
C GLU A 243 -8.69 -16.63 15.26
N GLY A 244 -9.84 -17.16 15.68
CA GLY A 244 -10.52 -18.25 14.96
C GLY A 244 -10.86 -17.86 13.52
N ALA A 245 -11.40 -16.65 13.31
CA ALA A 245 -11.75 -16.17 11.98
C ALA A 245 -10.52 -15.95 11.10
N ILE A 246 -9.47 -15.33 11.67
CA ILE A 246 -8.19 -15.10 10.97
C ILE A 246 -7.57 -16.43 10.53
N ASN A 247 -7.51 -17.42 11.43
CA ASN A 247 -6.89 -18.71 11.14
C ASN A 247 -7.63 -19.48 10.03
N THR A 248 -8.97 -19.48 10.04
CA THR A 248 -9.78 -20.14 9.01
C THR A 248 -9.55 -19.51 7.63
N VAL A 249 -9.61 -18.17 7.56
CA VAL A 249 -9.40 -17.44 6.31
C VAL A 249 -7.96 -17.60 5.81
N ALA A 250 -6.97 -17.48 6.70
CA ALA A 250 -5.57 -17.64 6.34
C ALA A 250 -5.25 -19.05 5.85
N SER A 251 -5.85 -20.08 6.46
CA SER A 251 -5.68 -21.48 6.04
C SER A 251 -6.28 -21.72 4.64
N ALA A 252 -7.46 -21.18 4.36
CA ALA A 252 -8.09 -21.28 3.05
C ALA A 252 -7.33 -20.52 1.95
N ILE A 253 -6.84 -19.31 2.24
CA ILE A 253 -6.00 -18.55 1.29
C ILE A 253 -4.67 -19.27 1.06
N ARG A 254 -4.06 -19.84 2.10
CA ARG A 254 -2.83 -20.63 1.97
C ARG A 254 -3.03 -21.86 1.08
N ARG A 255 -4.16 -22.56 1.22
CA ARG A 255 -4.55 -23.65 0.32
C ARG A 255 -4.60 -23.17 -1.12
N LYS A 256 -5.29 -22.04 -1.37
CA LYS A 256 -5.39 -21.43 -2.70
C LYS A 256 -4.03 -21.07 -3.30
N GLN A 257 -3.20 -20.34 -2.55
CA GLN A 257 -1.89 -19.88 -3.02
C GLN A 257 -0.89 -20.99 -3.32
N ASN A 258 -1.08 -22.16 -2.72
CA ASN A 258 -0.21 -23.33 -2.89
C ASN A 258 -0.82 -24.38 -3.84
N GLY A 259 -1.94 -24.09 -4.51
CA GLY A 259 -2.59 -25.01 -5.45
C GLY A 259 -3.33 -26.18 -4.80
N TRP A 260 -3.60 -26.14 -3.49
CA TRP A 260 -4.38 -27.17 -2.77
C TRP A 260 -5.86 -26.78 -2.71
N TYR A 261 -6.43 -26.39 -3.84
CA TYR A 261 -7.83 -25.98 -3.97
C TYR A 261 -8.41 -26.47 -5.29
N ASP A 262 -9.72 -26.39 -5.41
CA ASP A 262 -10.41 -26.68 -6.66
C ASP A 262 -10.26 -25.50 -7.63
N GLU A 263 -9.58 -25.72 -8.76
CA GLU A 263 -9.37 -24.69 -9.78
C GLU A 263 -10.64 -24.34 -10.56
N GLU A 264 -11.68 -25.18 -10.53
CA GLU A 264 -12.93 -24.93 -11.25
C GLU A 264 -13.84 -23.96 -10.50
N HIS A 265 -13.78 -23.95 -9.18
CA HIS A 265 -14.69 -23.20 -8.31
C HIS A 265 -13.96 -22.08 -7.57
N PRO A 266 -14.54 -20.87 -7.48
CA PRO A 266 -13.93 -19.78 -6.75
C PRO A 266 -13.98 -20.01 -5.23
N LEU A 267 -13.10 -19.33 -4.49
CA LEU A 267 -13.06 -19.42 -3.04
C LEU A 267 -14.16 -18.53 -2.43
N VAL A 268 -15.12 -19.11 -1.73
CA VAL A 268 -16.30 -18.41 -1.19
C VAL A 268 -16.35 -18.52 0.33
N PHE A 269 -16.40 -17.38 1.01
CA PHE A 269 -16.54 -17.28 2.46
C PHE A 269 -17.89 -16.67 2.85
N LEU A 270 -18.48 -17.17 3.94
CA LEU A 270 -19.60 -16.52 4.62
C LEU A 270 -19.19 -16.10 6.03
N PHE A 271 -19.12 -14.80 6.28
CA PHE A 271 -18.77 -14.20 7.56
C PHE A 271 -20.04 -13.91 8.36
N LEU A 272 -20.18 -14.59 9.50
CA LEU A 272 -21.29 -14.46 10.44
C LEU A 272 -20.86 -13.79 11.73
N GLY A 273 -21.72 -12.94 12.29
CA GLY A 273 -21.50 -12.28 13.58
C GLY A 273 -22.21 -10.94 13.67
N SER A 274 -22.13 -10.27 14.82
CA SER A 274 -22.80 -8.97 15.03
C SER A 274 -22.23 -7.85 14.15
N SER A 275 -22.98 -6.75 14.03
CA SER A 275 -22.51 -5.57 13.29
C SER A 275 -21.30 -4.95 13.98
N GLY A 276 -20.37 -4.40 13.21
CA GLY A 276 -19.20 -3.71 13.75
C GLY A 276 -18.14 -4.60 14.43
N ILE A 277 -18.25 -5.94 14.34
CA ILE A 277 -17.26 -6.86 14.94
C ILE A 277 -15.97 -7.02 14.13
N GLY A 278 -15.93 -6.53 12.89
CA GLY A 278 -14.72 -6.56 12.04
C GLY A 278 -14.78 -7.43 10.79
N LYS A 279 -15.95 -7.96 10.41
CA LYS A 279 -16.17 -8.75 9.17
C LYS A 279 -15.62 -8.06 7.91
N THR A 280 -16.09 -6.83 7.65
CA THR A 280 -15.66 -6.01 6.52
C THR A 280 -14.17 -5.62 6.61
N GLU A 281 -13.65 -5.46 7.83
CA GLU A 281 -12.25 -5.08 8.03
C GLU A 281 -11.31 -6.25 7.69
N LEU A 282 -11.66 -7.48 8.09
CA LEU A 282 -10.92 -8.68 7.70
C LEU A 282 -10.86 -8.83 6.17
N ALA A 283 -11.97 -8.63 5.47
CA ALA A 283 -12.01 -8.67 4.01
C ALA A 283 -11.07 -7.63 3.36
N LYS A 284 -11.04 -6.40 3.89
CA LYS A 284 -10.13 -5.35 3.41
C LYS A 284 -8.67 -5.73 3.63
N GLN A 285 -8.32 -6.28 4.80
CA GLN A 285 -6.94 -6.68 5.07
C GLN A 285 -6.49 -7.86 4.21
N VAL A 286 -7.39 -8.81 3.93
CA VAL A 286 -7.14 -9.90 2.97
C VAL A 286 -6.84 -9.34 1.57
N ALA A 287 -7.65 -8.38 1.09
CA ALA A 287 -7.43 -7.76 -0.21
C ALA A 287 -6.10 -6.99 -0.29
N ARG A 288 -5.75 -6.24 0.77
CA ARG A 288 -4.46 -5.55 0.87
C ARG A 288 -3.29 -6.52 0.80
N TYR A 289 -3.39 -7.66 1.48
CA TYR A 289 -2.37 -8.71 1.44
C TYR A 289 -2.23 -9.31 0.02
N MET A 290 -3.34 -9.67 -0.62
CA MET A 290 -3.32 -10.33 -1.93
C MET A 290 -2.83 -9.40 -3.05
N HIS A 291 -3.18 -8.11 -3.00
CA HIS A 291 -2.92 -7.17 -4.09
C HIS A 291 -1.92 -6.07 -3.75
N LYS A 292 -1.13 -6.20 -2.67
CA LYS A 292 -0.08 -5.23 -2.26
C LYS A 292 -0.60 -3.77 -2.28
N ASP A 293 -1.76 -3.53 -1.65
CA ASP A 293 -2.47 -2.23 -1.55
C ASP A 293 -3.03 -1.62 -2.85
N ILE A 294 -3.14 -2.40 -3.94
CA ILE A 294 -3.82 -1.93 -5.16
C ILE A 294 -5.33 -1.76 -4.88
N LYS A 295 -5.83 -0.52 -4.98
CA LYS A 295 -7.26 -0.18 -4.71
C LYS A 295 -8.25 -0.99 -5.56
N LYS A 296 -7.89 -1.34 -6.80
CA LYS A 296 -8.73 -2.10 -7.72
C LYS A 296 -8.90 -3.57 -7.31
N GLY A 297 -8.02 -4.10 -6.46
CA GLY A 297 -8.08 -5.47 -5.98
C GLY A 297 -9.13 -5.72 -4.89
N PHE A 298 -9.81 -4.68 -4.41
CA PHE A 298 -10.91 -4.80 -3.44
C PHE A 298 -12.19 -4.22 -4.04
N ILE A 299 -13.17 -5.08 -4.27
CA ILE A 299 -14.50 -4.71 -4.76
C ILE A 299 -15.48 -4.85 -3.59
N ARG A 300 -16.23 -3.79 -3.27
CA ARG A 300 -17.27 -3.83 -2.24
C ARG A 300 -18.61 -3.54 -2.87
N MET A 301 -19.57 -4.41 -2.60
CA MET A 301 -20.95 -4.32 -3.07
C MET A 301 -21.85 -4.33 -1.83
N ASP A 302 -22.64 -3.29 -1.64
CA ASP A 302 -23.63 -3.24 -0.55
C ASP A 302 -24.91 -3.93 -1.00
N MET A 303 -25.26 -5.05 -0.39
CA MET A 303 -26.44 -5.83 -0.79
C MET A 303 -27.75 -5.17 -0.35
N SER A 304 -27.69 -4.16 0.52
CA SER A 304 -28.84 -3.34 0.85
C SER A 304 -29.32 -2.48 -0.33
N GLU A 305 -28.46 -2.22 -1.33
CA GLU A 305 -28.82 -1.53 -2.60
C GLU A 305 -29.46 -2.46 -3.65
N PHE A 306 -29.63 -3.75 -3.34
CA PHE A 306 -30.20 -4.75 -4.25
C PHE A 306 -31.38 -5.49 -3.61
N GLN A 307 -32.22 -4.75 -2.88
CA GLN A 307 -33.42 -5.29 -2.24
C GLN A 307 -34.55 -5.48 -3.26
N GLU A 308 -34.60 -4.61 -4.27
CA GLU A 308 -35.69 -4.58 -5.24
C GLU A 308 -35.31 -5.26 -6.56
N LYS A 309 -36.30 -5.86 -7.24
CA LYS A 309 -36.08 -6.62 -8.49
C LYS A 309 -35.45 -5.79 -9.61
N HIS A 310 -35.78 -4.51 -9.70
CA HIS A 310 -35.25 -3.62 -10.75
C HIS A 310 -33.79 -3.20 -10.48
N GLU A 311 -33.32 -3.28 -9.24
CA GLU A 311 -31.92 -3.01 -8.87
C GLU A 311 -31.00 -4.18 -9.22
N VAL A 312 -31.54 -5.41 -9.23
CA VAL A 312 -30.81 -6.62 -9.66
C VAL A 312 -30.27 -6.48 -11.08
N ALA A 313 -30.98 -5.78 -11.97
CA ALA A 313 -30.51 -5.52 -13.32
C ALA A 313 -29.19 -4.70 -13.34
N LYS A 314 -28.93 -3.84 -12.34
CA LYS A 314 -27.66 -3.09 -12.25
C LYS A 314 -26.49 -3.99 -11.87
N PHE A 315 -26.75 -5.13 -11.23
CA PHE A 315 -25.72 -6.07 -10.77
C PHE A 315 -24.99 -6.72 -11.96
N ILE A 316 -25.74 -7.24 -12.93
CA ILE A 316 -25.22 -7.92 -14.14
C ILE A 316 -25.35 -7.11 -15.44
N GLY A 317 -26.16 -6.06 -15.45
CA GLY A 317 -26.47 -5.25 -16.63
C GLY A 317 -27.93 -5.44 -17.09
N SER A 318 -28.57 -4.35 -17.54
CA SER A 318 -29.91 -4.41 -18.12
C SER A 318 -29.90 -5.25 -19.40
N PRO A 319 -30.96 -6.04 -19.67
CA PRO A 319 -31.06 -6.81 -20.91
C PRO A 319 -31.21 -5.89 -22.15
N PRO A 320 -30.95 -6.41 -23.37
CA PRO A 320 -31.08 -5.65 -24.61
C PRO A 320 -32.46 -4.99 -24.75
N GLY A 321 -32.47 -3.68 -25.05
CA GLY A 321 -33.70 -2.90 -25.22
C GLY A 321 -34.15 -2.09 -23.99
N TYR A 322 -33.46 -2.19 -22.86
CA TYR A 322 -33.72 -1.39 -21.65
C TYR A 322 -32.67 -0.29 -21.47
N VAL A 323 -33.06 0.82 -20.81
CA VAL A 323 -32.13 1.92 -20.46
C VAL A 323 -31.01 1.37 -19.56
N GLY A 324 -29.77 1.73 -19.87
CA GLY A 324 -28.58 1.23 -19.16
C GLY A 324 -27.95 -0.04 -19.75
N HIS A 325 -28.52 -0.62 -20.83
CA HIS A 325 -27.91 -1.75 -21.53
C HIS A 325 -26.45 -1.49 -21.94
N GLU A 326 -26.11 -0.26 -22.32
CA GLU A 326 -24.75 0.07 -22.76
C GLU A 326 -23.70 0.09 -21.63
N GLU A 327 -24.11 0.26 -20.38
CA GLU A 327 -23.20 0.45 -19.25
C GLU A 327 -22.59 -0.87 -18.72
N GLY A 328 -23.22 -2.01 -19.03
CA GLY A 328 -22.87 -3.33 -18.51
C GLY A 328 -23.20 -3.50 -17.02
N GLY A 329 -22.91 -4.67 -16.46
CA GLY A 329 -23.07 -4.93 -15.03
C GLY A 329 -22.03 -4.23 -14.17
N HIS A 330 -22.43 -3.81 -12.96
CA HIS A 330 -21.51 -3.20 -12.02
C HIS A 330 -20.42 -4.19 -11.58
N LEU A 331 -20.79 -5.45 -11.28
CA LEU A 331 -19.84 -6.48 -10.87
C LEU A 331 -18.95 -6.93 -12.04
N THR A 332 -19.55 -7.17 -13.21
CA THR A 332 -18.86 -7.66 -14.41
C THR A 332 -17.79 -6.69 -14.86
N LYS A 333 -18.07 -5.38 -14.85
CA LYS A 333 -17.11 -4.35 -15.23
C LYS A 333 -15.89 -4.31 -14.31
N LEU A 334 -16.09 -4.42 -13.00
CA LEU A 334 -15.03 -4.39 -12.01
C LEU A 334 -14.16 -5.67 -12.07
N LEU A 335 -14.79 -6.84 -12.19
CA LEU A 335 -14.07 -8.11 -12.34
C LEU A 335 -13.30 -8.21 -13.65
N LYS A 336 -13.77 -7.55 -14.72
CA LYS A 336 -13.02 -7.44 -15.97
C LYS A 336 -11.72 -6.66 -15.81
N GLU A 337 -11.68 -5.66 -14.93
CA GLU A 337 -10.45 -4.91 -14.64
C GLU A 337 -9.48 -5.72 -13.77
N CYS A 338 -9.98 -6.50 -12.81
CA CYS A 338 -9.19 -7.33 -11.90
C CYS A 338 -9.86 -8.69 -11.67
N PRO A 339 -9.55 -9.73 -12.49
CA PRO A 339 -10.18 -11.05 -12.40
C PRO A 339 -9.90 -11.81 -11.09
N ASN A 340 -8.79 -11.50 -10.43
CA ASN A 340 -8.36 -12.12 -9.17
C ASN A 340 -8.72 -11.27 -7.93
N ALA A 341 -9.62 -10.31 -8.05
CA ALA A 341 -9.99 -9.41 -6.97
C ALA A 341 -10.65 -10.13 -5.78
N VAL A 342 -10.57 -9.49 -4.62
CA VAL A 342 -11.38 -9.84 -3.44
C VAL A 342 -12.70 -9.08 -3.51
N VAL A 343 -13.80 -9.80 -3.66
CA VAL A 343 -15.16 -9.25 -3.77
C VAL A 343 -15.89 -9.43 -2.46
N LEU A 344 -16.30 -8.33 -1.85
CA LEU A 344 -17.09 -8.29 -0.63
C LEU A 344 -18.56 -7.99 -0.95
N PHE A 345 -19.45 -8.95 -0.68
CA PHE A 345 -20.90 -8.76 -0.62
C PHE A 345 -21.30 -8.48 0.82
N ASP A 346 -21.51 -7.20 1.14
CA ASP A 346 -21.84 -6.76 2.49
C ASP A 346 -23.34 -6.91 2.74
N GLU A 347 -23.74 -7.43 3.91
CA GLU A 347 -25.14 -7.61 4.32
C GLU A 347 -25.99 -8.45 3.34
N VAL A 348 -25.45 -9.60 2.91
CA VAL A 348 -26.11 -10.50 1.94
C VAL A 348 -27.48 -11.00 2.39
N ASP A 349 -27.79 -10.92 3.69
CA ASP A 349 -29.13 -11.22 4.19
C ASP A 349 -30.22 -10.24 3.72
N LYS A 350 -29.85 -9.05 3.24
CA LYS A 350 -30.77 -8.05 2.68
C LYS A 350 -30.98 -8.20 1.18
N ALA A 351 -30.20 -9.03 0.50
CA ALA A 351 -30.29 -9.17 -0.96
C ALA A 351 -31.62 -9.77 -1.43
N HIS A 352 -32.10 -9.33 -2.59
CA HIS A 352 -33.22 -9.97 -3.27
C HIS A 352 -32.87 -11.42 -3.68
N PRO A 353 -33.81 -12.38 -3.63
CA PRO A 353 -33.56 -13.78 -4.01
C PRO A 353 -33.01 -13.99 -5.43
N ASP A 354 -33.32 -13.09 -6.38
CA ASP A 354 -32.79 -13.16 -7.75
C ASP A 354 -31.27 -12.89 -7.79
N VAL A 355 -30.74 -12.06 -6.89
CA VAL A 355 -29.28 -11.85 -6.75
C VAL A 355 -28.60 -13.14 -6.30
N LEU A 356 -29.21 -13.84 -5.34
CA LEU A 356 -28.70 -15.13 -4.86
C LEU A 356 -28.70 -16.18 -5.98
N THR A 357 -29.65 -16.12 -6.93
CA THR A 357 -29.66 -17.01 -8.10
C THR A 357 -28.46 -16.78 -8.99
N ILE A 358 -28.11 -15.52 -9.23
CA ILE A 358 -26.93 -15.15 -10.02
C ILE A 358 -25.65 -15.59 -9.31
N MET A 359 -25.59 -15.42 -7.98
CA MET A 359 -24.45 -15.87 -7.17
C MET A 359 -24.28 -17.39 -7.18
N LEU A 360 -25.37 -18.17 -7.20
CA LEU A 360 -25.30 -19.63 -7.35
C LEU A 360 -24.53 -20.03 -8.61
N GLN A 361 -24.89 -19.44 -9.76
CA GLN A 361 -24.19 -19.71 -11.00
C GLN A 361 -22.71 -19.31 -10.92
N LEU A 362 -22.43 -18.15 -10.32
CA LEU A 362 -21.06 -17.66 -10.14
C LEU A 362 -20.19 -18.60 -9.28
N PHE A 363 -20.75 -19.13 -8.20
CA PHE A 363 -20.02 -20.01 -7.28
C PHE A 363 -19.92 -21.45 -7.80
N ASP A 364 -20.78 -21.85 -8.72
CA ASP A 364 -20.75 -23.15 -9.41
C ASP A 364 -19.79 -23.14 -10.60
N GLU A 365 -20.04 -22.29 -11.59
CA GLU A 365 -19.30 -22.32 -12.85
C GLU A 365 -18.02 -21.47 -12.83
N GLY A 366 -17.83 -20.66 -11.79
CA GLY A 366 -16.75 -19.68 -11.72
C GLY A 366 -16.82 -18.63 -12.82
N ARG A 367 -18.02 -18.41 -13.38
CA ARG A 367 -18.27 -17.52 -14.54
C ARG A 367 -19.51 -16.67 -14.32
N LEU A 368 -19.48 -15.45 -14.85
CA LEU A 368 -20.61 -14.52 -14.82
C LEU A 368 -20.90 -14.02 -16.22
N THR A 369 -22.17 -14.03 -16.62
CA THR A 369 -22.64 -13.49 -17.90
C THR A 369 -23.30 -12.15 -17.68
N ASP A 370 -22.80 -11.11 -18.37
CA ASP A 370 -23.41 -9.77 -18.37
C ASP A 370 -24.73 -9.76 -19.18
N GLY A 371 -25.59 -8.76 -18.97
CA GLY A 371 -26.78 -8.51 -19.79
C GLY A 371 -26.49 -8.39 -21.30
N LYS A 372 -25.26 -8.04 -21.70
CA LYS A 372 -24.80 -8.06 -23.11
C LYS A 372 -24.47 -9.46 -23.66
N GLY A 373 -24.58 -10.52 -22.85
CA GLY A 373 -24.18 -11.88 -23.22
C GLY A 373 -22.66 -12.13 -23.15
N LYS A 374 -21.89 -11.20 -22.59
CA LYS A 374 -20.44 -11.38 -22.42
C LYS A 374 -20.15 -12.15 -21.13
N THR A 375 -19.43 -13.26 -21.25
CA THR A 375 -18.98 -14.07 -20.12
C THR A 375 -17.63 -13.58 -19.58
N ILE A 376 -17.47 -13.62 -18.26
CA ILE A 376 -16.23 -13.29 -17.54
C ILE A 376 -15.89 -14.46 -16.62
N GLU A 377 -14.64 -14.92 -16.69
CA GLU A 377 -14.11 -15.95 -15.80
C GLU A 377 -13.61 -15.32 -14.49
N CYS A 378 -14.08 -15.85 -13.37
CA CYS A 378 -13.88 -15.31 -12.04
C CYS A 378 -13.34 -16.37 -11.05
N LYS A 379 -12.75 -17.46 -11.56
CA LYS A 379 -12.25 -18.59 -10.76
C LYS A 379 -11.16 -18.17 -9.75
N ASP A 380 -10.32 -17.22 -10.16
CA ASP A 380 -9.24 -16.71 -9.32
C ASP A 380 -9.69 -15.67 -8.27
N ALA A 381 -10.92 -15.15 -8.38
CA ALA A 381 -11.47 -14.23 -7.40
C ALA A 381 -11.71 -14.91 -6.04
N VAL A 382 -11.73 -14.11 -4.99
CA VAL A 382 -12.12 -14.54 -3.64
C VAL A 382 -13.39 -13.79 -3.26
N PHE A 383 -14.47 -14.52 -3.04
CA PHE A 383 -15.76 -13.96 -2.65
C PHE A 383 -15.93 -14.05 -1.14
N ILE A 384 -16.26 -12.93 -0.52
CA ILE A 384 -16.54 -12.83 0.90
C ILE A 384 -17.94 -12.26 1.04
N MET A 385 -18.83 -12.98 1.70
CA MET A 385 -20.17 -12.52 2.03
C MET A 385 -20.20 -12.20 3.53
N THR A 386 -20.86 -11.10 3.93
CA THR A 386 -21.12 -10.83 5.34
C THR A 386 -22.61 -10.94 5.62
N SER A 387 -22.96 -11.51 6.78
CA SER A 387 -24.34 -11.52 7.25
C SER A 387 -24.42 -11.32 8.75
N ASN A 388 -25.50 -10.68 9.20
CA ASN A 388 -25.83 -10.53 10.62
C ASN A 388 -26.79 -11.64 11.12
N VAL A 389 -27.15 -12.60 10.26
CA VAL A 389 -28.01 -13.74 10.61
C VAL A 389 -27.33 -14.60 11.69
N ALA A 390 -28.14 -15.10 12.62
CA ALA A 390 -27.72 -15.90 13.79
C ALA A 390 -26.75 -15.17 14.75
N SER A 391 -26.65 -13.84 14.68
CA SER A 391 -25.68 -13.10 15.48
C SER A 391 -25.95 -13.17 16.98
N ASP A 392 -27.22 -13.18 17.40
CA ASP A 392 -27.59 -13.26 18.81
C ASP A 392 -27.27 -14.63 19.41
N GLU A 393 -27.54 -15.72 18.68
CA GLU A 393 -27.22 -17.08 19.10
C GLU A 393 -25.71 -17.31 19.19
N ILE A 394 -24.96 -16.82 18.18
CA ILE A 394 -23.48 -16.87 18.19
C ILE A 394 -22.95 -16.12 19.41
N ALA A 395 -23.52 -14.95 19.70
CA ALA A 395 -23.06 -14.11 20.78
C ALA A 395 -23.33 -14.72 22.17
N GLN A 396 -24.53 -15.27 22.39
CA GLN A 396 -24.88 -15.96 23.63
C GLN A 396 -24.01 -17.20 23.86
N HIS A 397 -23.80 -18.01 22.82
CA HIS A 397 -22.94 -19.20 22.91
C HIS A 397 -21.49 -18.82 23.20
N ALA A 398 -20.98 -17.73 22.59
CA ALA A 398 -19.63 -17.23 22.85
C ALA A 398 -19.44 -16.77 24.31
N LEU A 399 -20.45 -16.10 24.89
CA LEU A 399 -20.43 -15.71 26.31
C LEU A 399 -20.39 -16.94 27.22
N HIS A 400 -21.18 -17.98 26.92
CA HIS A 400 -21.17 -19.23 27.68
C HIS A 400 -19.80 -19.90 27.65
N LEU A 401 -19.20 -20.06 26.47
CA LEU A 401 -17.87 -20.66 26.32
C LEU A 401 -16.79 -19.91 27.12
N ARG A 402 -16.88 -18.58 27.19
CA ARG A 402 -15.96 -17.76 27.99
C ARG A 402 -16.13 -18.01 29.47
N GLN A 403 -17.36 -18.02 29.97
CA GLN A 403 -17.65 -18.30 31.37
C GLN A 403 -17.18 -19.71 31.77
N GLU A 404 -17.39 -20.70 30.92
CA GLU A 404 -16.87 -22.07 31.14
C GLU A 404 -15.34 -22.09 31.20
N THR A 405 -14.68 -21.41 30.26
CA THR A 405 -13.20 -21.33 30.21
C THR A 405 -12.64 -20.64 31.46
N GLU A 406 -13.28 -19.56 31.92
CA GLU A 406 -12.93 -18.85 33.15
C GLU A 406 -13.14 -19.69 34.40
N GLN A 407 -14.22 -20.48 34.46
CA GLN A 407 -14.44 -21.41 35.57
C GLN A 407 -13.41 -22.53 35.61
N VAL A 408 -13.06 -23.08 34.44
CA VAL A 408 -12.04 -24.14 34.33
C VAL A 408 -10.67 -23.59 34.72
N SER A 409 -10.31 -22.39 34.28
CA SER A 409 -9.04 -21.77 34.70
C SER A 409 -9.02 -21.50 36.20
N HIS A 410 -10.12 -21.01 36.77
CA HIS A 410 -10.22 -20.77 38.21
C HIS A 410 -10.17 -22.07 39.04
N ARG A 411 -10.71 -23.19 38.51
CA ARG A 411 -10.56 -24.52 39.13
C ARG A 411 -9.13 -25.04 39.04
N LYS A 412 -8.48 -24.93 37.88
CA LYS A 412 -7.08 -25.35 37.69
C LYS A 412 -6.12 -24.57 38.59
N LEU A 413 -6.36 -23.27 38.77
CA LEU A 413 -5.61 -22.40 39.69
C LEU A 413 -5.81 -22.82 41.16
N ALA A 414 -7.01 -23.27 41.54
CA ALA A 414 -7.28 -23.77 42.89
C ALA A 414 -6.61 -25.12 43.18
N ASP A 415 -6.41 -25.96 42.15
CA ASP A 415 -5.84 -27.30 42.28
C ASP A 415 -4.30 -27.36 42.22
N ASN A 416 -3.57 -26.23 42.16
CA ASN A 416 -2.10 -26.16 42.13
C ASN A 416 -1.43 -27.07 41.08
N LEU A 417 -2.11 -27.39 39.98
CA LEU A 417 -1.52 -28.08 38.83
C LEU A 417 -0.79 -27.03 37.99
N GLY A 418 0.50 -27.28 37.74
CA GLY A 418 1.51 -26.29 37.32
C GLY A 418 1.20 -25.42 36.11
N GLU A 419 1.96 -24.33 36.04
CA GLU A 419 1.98 -23.31 34.99
C GLU A 419 2.41 -23.87 33.62
N ASP A 420 1.57 -24.68 32.98
CA ASP A 420 1.70 -24.89 31.54
C ASP A 420 1.19 -23.65 30.82
N GLU A 421 2.08 -23.03 30.04
CA GLU A 421 1.91 -21.82 29.23
C GLU A 421 0.44 -21.49 28.93
N HIS A 422 -0.04 -20.34 29.42
CA HIS A 422 -1.31 -19.72 29.02
C HIS A 422 -1.30 -19.37 27.51
N LYS A 423 -1.33 -20.38 26.64
CA LYS A 423 -1.87 -20.22 25.30
C LYS A 423 -3.36 -20.09 25.50
N SER A 424 -3.86 -18.88 25.27
CA SER A 424 -5.28 -18.60 25.13
C SER A 424 -5.83 -19.61 24.11
N GLU A 425 -6.41 -20.72 24.58
CA GLU A 425 -7.06 -21.68 23.70
C GLU A 425 -8.13 -20.90 22.95
N GLY A 426 -7.95 -20.75 21.64
CA GLY A 426 -8.86 -19.99 20.81
C GLY A 426 -10.25 -20.57 20.97
N ILE A 427 -11.20 -19.77 21.46
CA ILE A 427 -12.58 -20.19 21.67
C ILE A 427 -13.14 -20.58 20.30
N ALA A 428 -13.27 -21.88 20.07
CA ALA A 428 -13.78 -22.44 18.84
C ALA A 428 -15.23 -22.86 19.01
N ILE A 429 -16.07 -22.51 18.03
CA ILE A 429 -17.47 -22.95 18.02
C ILE A 429 -17.52 -24.45 17.78
N SER A 430 -18.23 -25.17 18.67
CA SER A 430 -18.41 -26.62 18.61
C SER A 430 -19.14 -27.04 17.33
N LYS A 431 -18.80 -28.22 16.79
CA LYS A 431 -19.47 -28.78 15.61
C LYS A 431 -20.98 -28.94 15.84
N GLN A 432 -21.36 -29.38 17.04
CA GLN A 432 -22.76 -29.56 17.42
C GLN A 432 -23.57 -28.27 17.29
N PHE A 433 -23.04 -27.14 17.79
CA PHE A 433 -23.73 -25.84 17.69
C PHE A 433 -23.90 -25.39 16.23
N LYS A 434 -22.91 -25.63 15.38
CA LYS A 434 -22.98 -25.29 13.94
C LYS A 434 -24.11 -26.05 13.24
N GLU A 435 -24.25 -27.35 13.52
CA GLU A 435 -25.24 -28.23 12.88
C GLU A 435 -26.64 -28.05 13.48
N SER A 436 -26.77 -27.91 14.80
CA SER A 436 -28.07 -27.88 15.47
C SER A 436 -28.73 -26.50 15.49
N VAL A 437 -27.95 -25.42 15.57
CA VAL A 437 -28.48 -24.05 15.73
C VAL A 437 -28.26 -23.23 14.46
N ILE A 438 -27.03 -23.14 13.98
CA ILE A 438 -26.70 -22.22 12.88
C ILE A 438 -27.26 -22.72 11.54
N GLN A 439 -27.06 -23.98 11.21
CA GLN A 439 -27.46 -24.51 9.91
C GLN A 439 -28.98 -24.38 9.66
N PRO A 440 -29.89 -24.69 10.60
CA PRO A 440 -31.32 -24.45 10.43
C PRO A 440 -31.67 -22.98 10.19
N ILE A 441 -31.04 -22.05 10.90
CA ILE A 441 -31.28 -20.60 10.75
C ILE A 441 -30.86 -20.15 9.35
N LEU A 442 -29.68 -20.56 8.88
CA LEU A 442 -29.19 -20.22 7.55
C LEU A 442 -30.10 -20.81 6.45
N LYS A 443 -30.54 -22.07 6.59
CA LYS A 443 -31.46 -22.70 5.65
C LYS A 443 -32.79 -21.96 5.57
N ALA A 444 -33.36 -21.60 6.73
CA ALA A 444 -34.62 -20.86 6.80
C ALA A 444 -34.49 -19.48 6.15
N HIS A 445 -33.35 -18.80 6.34
CA HIS A 445 -33.10 -17.47 5.79
C HIS A 445 -32.92 -17.49 4.27
N PHE A 446 -31.96 -18.27 3.76
CA PHE A 446 -31.63 -18.28 2.33
C PHE A 446 -32.63 -19.08 1.48
N ARG A 447 -33.45 -19.95 2.11
CA ARG A 447 -34.51 -20.78 1.47
C ARG A 447 -34.02 -21.68 0.33
N ARG A 448 -32.70 -21.80 0.16
CA ARG A 448 -32.03 -22.52 -0.93
C ARG A 448 -30.85 -23.26 -0.35
N ASP A 449 -31.05 -24.54 -0.07
CA ASP A 449 -30.00 -25.40 0.50
C ASP A 449 -28.77 -25.50 -0.40
N GLU A 450 -28.97 -25.42 -1.73
CA GLU A 450 -27.89 -25.41 -2.73
C GLU A 450 -26.90 -24.28 -2.53
N PHE A 451 -27.36 -23.11 -2.05
CA PHE A 451 -26.51 -21.95 -1.83
C PHE A 451 -25.49 -22.20 -0.73
N LEU A 452 -25.91 -22.83 0.37
CA LEU A 452 -25.01 -23.18 1.46
C LEU A 452 -23.98 -24.23 1.03
N GLY A 453 -24.35 -25.14 0.12
CA GLY A 453 -23.45 -26.14 -0.44
C GLY A 453 -22.31 -25.57 -1.29
N ARG A 454 -22.43 -24.33 -1.79
CA ARG A 454 -21.39 -23.66 -2.61
C ARG A 454 -20.40 -22.83 -1.80
N ILE A 455 -20.67 -22.64 -0.52
CA ILE A 455 -19.79 -21.87 0.36
C ILE A 455 -18.63 -22.75 0.79
N THR A 456 -17.40 -22.32 0.53
CA THR A 456 -16.20 -23.08 0.90
C THR A 456 -16.05 -23.17 2.42
N GLU A 457 -16.17 -22.04 3.12
CA GLU A 457 -15.99 -21.97 4.58
C GLU A 457 -16.92 -20.92 5.20
N ILE A 458 -17.59 -21.30 6.30
CA ILE A 458 -18.35 -20.37 7.15
C ILE A 458 -17.45 -19.92 8.29
N VAL A 459 -17.25 -18.61 8.39
CA VAL A 459 -16.36 -17.97 9.36
C VAL A 459 -17.18 -17.23 10.40
N TYR A 460 -16.94 -17.55 11.67
CA TYR A 460 -17.69 -17.02 12.80
C TYR A 460 -16.88 -15.95 13.51
N PHE A 461 -17.49 -14.78 13.69
CA PHE A 461 -16.94 -13.67 14.47
C PHE A 461 -17.63 -13.63 15.82
N LEU A 462 -16.82 -13.66 16.87
CA LEU A 462 -17.31 -13.70 18.24
C LEU A 462 -17.35 -12.29 18.83
N PRO A 463 -18.25 -11.97 19.77
CA PRO A 463 -18.19 -10.74 20.57
C PRO A 463 -16.81 -10.50 21.16
N PHE A 464 -16.41 -9.24 21.38
CA PHE A 464 -15.08 -8.96 21.93
C PHE A 464 -14.98 -9.36 23.41
N GLY A 465 -13.84 -9.93 23.81
CA GLY A 465 -13.52 -10.18 25.21
C GLY A 465 -13.01 -8.92 25.91
N HIS A 466 -12.93 -8.93 27.24
CA HIS A 466 -12.47 -7.76 27.99
C HIS A 466 -11.05 -7.29 27.55
N SER A 467 -10.10 -8.23 27.40
CA SER A 467 -8.76 -7.90 26.91
C SER A 467 -8.74 -7.31 25.48
N GLU A 468 -9.58 -7.83 24.59
CA GLU A 468 -9.73 -7.34 23.22
C GLU A 468 -10.37 -5.93 23.20
N LEU A 469 -11.36 -5.68 24.05
CA LEU A 469 -11.97 -4.36 24.22
C LEU A 469 -10.95 -3.33 24.69
N MET A 470 -10.10 -3.67 25.65
CA MET A 470 -9.05 -2.78 26.16
C MET A 470 -8.06 -2.40 25.05
N GLN A 471 -7.67 -3.36 24.22
CA GLN A 471 -6.83 -3.10 23.04
C GLN A 471 -7.53 -2.19 22.02
N LEU A 472 -8.82 -2.42 21.78
CA LEU A 472 -9.63 -1.61 20.87
C LEU A 472 -9.74 -0.17 21.34
N VAL A 473 -10.07 0.06 22.62
CA VAL A 473 -10.15 1.39 23.24
C VAL A 473 -8.79 2.10 23.15
N SER A 474 -7.70 1.40 23.50
CA SER A 474 -6.35 1.95 23.42
C SER A 474 -5.97 2.38 22.00
N LYS A 475 -6.36 1.59 21.00
CA LYS A 475 -6.13 1.91 19.58
C LYS A 475 -6.94 3.13 19.14
N GLU A 476 -8.19 3.26 19.57
CA GLU A 476 -9.03 4.41 19.25
C GLU A 476 -8.54 5.69 19.94
N LEU A 477 -8.16 5.62 21.23
CA LEU A 477 -7.53 6.74 21.94
C LEU A 477 -6.22 7.17 21.27
N SER A 478 -5.40 6.21 20.84
CA SER A 478 -4.17 6.49 20.10
C SER A 478 -4.42 7.17 18.75
N PHE A 479 -5.50 6.81 18.06
CA PHE A 479 -5.92 7.48 16.82
C PHE A 479 -6.27 8.94 17.08
N TRP A 480 -7.08 9.23 18.10
CA TRP A 480 -7.44 10.59 18.47
C TRP A 480 -6.25 11.38 19.04
N ALA A 481 -5.35 10.75 19.79
CA ALA A 481 -4.12 11.35 20.29
C ALA A 481 -3.21 11.85 19.15
N LYS A 482 -3.04 11.03 18.09
CA LYS A 482 -2.29 11.45 16.90
C LYS A 482 -2.97 12.64 16.20
N LYS A 483 -4.29 12.61 16.06
CA LYS A 483 -5.06 13.69 15.41
C LYS A 483 -5.01 14.99 16.21
N ALA A 484 -5.10 14.92 17.54
CA ALA A 484 -4.96 16.06 18.44
C ALA A 484 -3.57 16.68 18.35
N LYS A 485 -2.51 15.85 18.35
CA LYS A 485 -1.13 16.32 18.19
C LYS A 485 -0.89 16.99 16.83
N GLN A 486 -1.39 16.42 15.75
CA GLN A 486 -1.21 16.98 14.40
C GLN A 486 -1.94 18.29 14.17
N ARG A 487 -3.14 18.46 14.72
CA ARG A 487 -3.99 19.63 14.46
C ARG A 487 -3.85 20.75 15.49
N HIS A 488 -3.65 20.40 16.76
CA HIS A 488 -3.71 21.34 17.87
C HIS A 488 -2.43 21.34 18.73
N ASP A 489 -1.43 20.52 18.38
CA ASP A 489 -0.19 20.33 19.15
C ASP A 489 -0.43 19.95 20.63
N ILE A 490 -1.46 19.12 20.85
CA ILE A 490 -1.83 18.63 22.18
C ILE A 490 -1.33 17.20 22.35
N THR A 491 -0.63 16.94 23.45
CA THR A 491 -0.18 15.59 23.82
C THR A 491 -1.17 14.96 24.79
N LEU A 492 -1.78 13.84 24.41
CA LEU A 492 -2.73 13.10 25.24
C LEU A 492 -2.06 11.90 25.94
N GLN A 493 -2.30 11.79 27.25
CA GLN A 493 -1.92 10.67 28.11
C GLN A 493 -3.15 10.16 28.86
N TRP A 494 -3.18 8.89 29.24
CA TRP A 494 -4.33 8.32 29.96
C TRP A 494 -3.92 7.21 30.93
N ASP A 495 -4.68 7.10 32.02
CA ASP A 495 -4.51 6.05 33.02
C ASP A 495 -5.23 4.75 32.63
N ARG A 496 -4.81 3.62 33.20
CA ARG A 496 -5.44 2.31 32.94
C ARG A 496 -6.94 2.28 33.25
N PRO A 497 -7.45 2.86 34.35
CA PRO A 497 -8.89 2.86 34.64
C PRO A 497 -9.75 3.57 33.58
N VAL A 498 -9.15 4.48 32.79
CA VAL A 498 -9.86 5.14 31.68
C VAL A 498 -10.21 4.13 30.60
N LEU A 499 -9.32 3.17 30.34
CA LEU A 499 -9.56 2.12 29.37
C LEU A 499 -10.72 1.23 29.83
N ASP A 500 -10.76 0.85 31.11
CA ASP A 500 -11.84 0.03 31.68
C ASP A 500 -13.19 0.77 31.61
N LEU A 501 -13.23 2.05 32.00
CA LEU A 501 -14.42 2.88 31.95
C LEU A 501 -15.01 2.97 30.53
N LEU A 502 -14.14 3.17 29.53
CA LEU A 502 -14.57 3.26 28.13
C LEU A 502 -14.97 1.89 27.57
N ALA A 503 -14.34 0.81 28.02
CA ALA A 503 -14.72 -0.56 27.65
C ALA A 503 -16.13 -0.93 28.18
N CYS A 504 -16.56 -0.37 29.31
CA CYS A 504 -17.94 -0.53 29.82
C CYS A 504 -19.01 0.03 28.87
N GLY A 505 -18.66 0.93 27.94
CA GLY A 505 -19.56 1.42 26.89
C GLY A 505 -19.78 0.44 25.73
N TYR A 506 -19.20 -0.78 25.79
CA TYR A 506 -19.36 -1.78 24.75
C TYR A 506 -20.80 -2.29 24.65
N ASN A 507 -21.35 -2.24 23.43
CA ASN A 507 -22.61 -2.89 23.09
C ASN A 507 -22.37 -4.00 22.07
N MET A 508 -22.79 -5.21 22.43
CA MET A 508 -22.57 -6.42 21.65
C MET A 508 -23.22 -6.39 20.26
N HIS A 509 -24.39 -5.75 20.12
CA HIS A 509 -25.09 -5.65 18.83
C HIS A 509 -24.37 -4.74 17.83
N TYR A 510 -23.67 -3.72 18.32
CA TYR A 510 -22.95 -2.73 17.50
C TYR A 510 -21.43 -2.96 17.42
N GLY A 511 -20.92 -3.95 18.17
CA GLY A 511 -19.52 -4.35 18.11
C GLY A 511 -18.57 -3.19 18.44
N ALA A 512 -17.44 -3.11 17.73
CA ALA A 512 -16.43 -2.07 17.93
C ALA A 512 -16.93 -0.65 17.63
N ARG A 513 -18.05 -0.49 16.90
CA ARG A 513 -18.63 0.84 16.63
C ARG A 513 -19.10 1.51 17.91
N SER A 514 -19.64 0.75 18.87
CA SER A 514 -20.06 1.27 20.17
C SER A 514 -18.90 1.96 20.91
N ILE A 515 -17.72 1.33 20.92
CA ILE A 515 -16.52 1.89 21.54
C ILE A 515 -16.06 3.18 20.86
N LYS A 516 -16.10 3.24 19.53
CA LYS A 516 -15.78 4.49 18.80
C LYS A 516 -16.70 5.63 19.23
N HIS A 517 -18.00 5.37 19.25
CA HIS A 517 -18.98 6.36 19.69
C HIS A 517 -18.80 6.75 21.16
N GLU A 518 -18.43 5.81 22.03
CA GLU A 518 -18.21 6.11 23.45
C GLU A 518 -16.96 6.98 23.66
N VAL A 519 -15.86 6.70 22.96
CA VAL A 519 -14.65 7.53 22.97
C VAL A 519 -14.94 8.92 22.42
N GLU A 520 -15.65 9.02 21.29
CA GLU A 520 -16.06 10.31 20.73
C GLU A 520 -16.94 11.10 21.72
N ARG A 521 -17.94 10.44 22.29
CA ARG A 521 -18.91 11.06 23.20
C ARG A 521 -18.28 11.54 24.51
N ARG A 522 -17.43 10.73 25.15
CA ARG A 522 -16.87 11.06 26.48
C ARG A 522 -15.56 11.81 26.42
N VAL A 523 -14.70 11.51 25.45
CA VAL A 523 -13.34 12.09 25.38
C VAL A 523 -13.31 13.22 24.37
N VAL A 524 -13.71 12.97 23.12
CA VAL A 524 -13.57 13.97 22.04
C VAL A 524 -14.48 15.16 22.27
N ASN A 525 -15.72 14.96 22.71
CA ASN A 525 -16.63 16.07 23.02
C ASN A 525 -16.11 16.93 24.18
N GLN A 526 -15.54 16.34 25.23
CA GLN A 526 -14.94 17.11 26.32
C GLN A 526 -13.71 17.89 25.85
N LEU A 527 -12.85 17.28 25.03
CA LEU A 527 -11.71 17.97 24.42
C LEU A 527 -12.16 19.13 23.52
N ALA A 528 -13.21 18.93 22.73
CA ALA A 528 -13.78 19.97 21.88
C ALA A 528 -14.35 21.13 22.70
N ALA A 529 -15.12 20.84 23.76
CA ALA A 529 -15.67 21.85 24.66
C ALA A 529 -14.55 22.63 25.40
N ALA A 530 -13.52 21.94 25.89
CA ALA A 530 -12.38 22.59 26.53
C ALA A 530 -11.59 23.49 25.56
N TYR A 531 -11.48 23.07 24.29
CA TYR A 531 -10.85 23.88 23.25
C TYR A 531 -11.66 25.14 22.91
N GLU A 532 -12.99 25.03 22.84
CA GLU A 532 -13.89 26.16 22.58
C GLU A 532 -13.89 27.19 23.72
N GLN A 533 -13.71 26.73 24.96
CA GLN A 533 -13.61 27.60 26.15
C GLN A 533 -12.21 28.21 26.34
N ASP A 534 -11.30 28.08 25.36
CA ASP A 534 -9.90 28.53 25.42
C ASP A 534 -9.12 28.01 26.66
N LEU A 535 -9.54 26.87 27.22
CA LEU A 535 -8.89 26.26 28.40
C LEU A 535 -7.62 25.48 28.06
N LEU A 536 -7.31 25.32 26.76
CA LEU A 536 -6.23 24.48 26.25
C LEU A 536 -5.11 25.32 25.60
N PRO A 537 -4.02 25.65 26.32
CA PRO A 537 -2.88 26.32 25.73
C PRO A 537 -2.17 25.45 24.67
N LYS A 538 -1.52 26.10 23.69
CA LYS A 538 -0.78 25.41 22.62
C LYS A 538 0.41 24.64 23.21
N GLY A 539 0.63 23.41 22.75
CA GLY A 539 1.72 22.56 23.25
C GLY A 539 1.42 21.85 24.57
N CYS A 540 0.17 21.88 25.06
CA CYS A 540 -0.16 21.31 26.37
C CYS A 540 -0.16 19.78 26.40
N THR A 541 0.09 19.24 27.59
CA THR A 541 -0.06 17.81 27.88
C THR A 541 -1.30 17.60 28.74
N LEU A 542 -2.24 16.80 28.23
CA LEU A 542 -3.49 16.44 28.91
C LEU A 542 -3.43 14.99 29.38
N ARG A 543 -3.78 14.75 30.64
CA ARG A 543 -3.91 13.44 31.24
C ARG A 543 -5.38 13.13 31.53
N LEU A 544 -5.89 12.05 30.94
CA LEU A 544 -7.21 11.50 31.22
C LEU A 544 -7.15 10.65 32.49
N SER A 545 -8.03 10.94 33.46
CA SER A 545 -8.18 10.16 34.69
C SER A 545 -9.65 9.87 34.99
N VAL A 546 -9.92 8.81 35.72
CA VAL A 546 -11.27 8.47 36.20
C VAL A 546 -11.42 8.89 37.65
N GLN A 547 -12.53 9.53 37.98
CA GLN A 547 -12.93 9.79 39.36
C GLN A 547 -14.23 9.04 39.66
N SER A 548 -14.25 8.34 40.79
CA SER A 548 -15.47 7.74 41.33
C SER A 548 -16.25 8.82 42.08
N GLU A 549 -17.50 9.05 41.70
CA GLU A 549 -18.44 9.87 42.48
C GLU A 549 -19.15 9.00 43.53
N ASP A 550 -19.62 9.63 44.61
CA ASP A 550 -20.19 8.97 45.80
C ASP A 550 -21.42 8.07 45.52
N GLN A 551 -21.99 8.11 44.31
CA GLN A 551 -23.13 7.29 43.88
C GLN A 551 -22.75 6.11 42.96
N GLY A 552 -21.46 5.78 42.84
CA GLY A 552 -20.99 4.67 41.99
C GLY A 552 -20.92 5.00 40.49
N HIS A 553 -21.23 6.23 40.10
CA HIS A 553 -20.97 6.73 38.76
C HIS A 553 -19.51 7.14 38.62
N GLN A 554 -18.81 6.54 37.65
CA GLN A 554 -17.45 6.93 37.29
C GLN A 554 -17.50 7.99 36.19
N SER A 555 -16.94 9.17 36.48
CA SER A 555 -16.85 10.28 35.53
C SER A 555 -15.42 10.44 35.01
N LEU A 556 -15.29 10.83 33.74
CA LEU A 556 -14.01 11.06 33.09
C LEU A 556 -13.63 12.53 33.27
N ARG A 557 -12.40 12.77 33.75
CA ARG A 557 -11.85 14.11 33.94
C ARG A 557 -10.58 14.32 33.11
N LEU A 558 -10.44 15.53 32.59
CA LEU A 558 -9.28 16.02 31.87
C LEU A 558 -8.41 16.83 32.84
N ASN A 559 -7.18 16.39 33.07
CA ASN A 559 -6.21 17.12 33.87
C ASN A 559 -5.11 17.67 32.96
N LEU A 560 -4.83 18.97 33.05
CA LEU A 560 -3.70 19.58 32.40
C LEU A 560 -2.45 19.36 33.26
N VAL A 561 -1.39 18.83 32.65
CA VAL A 561 -0.11 18.56 33.32
C VAL A 561 0.83 19.73 33.06
N GLU A 562 1.13 20.50 34.11
CA GLU A 562 2.20 21.51 34.13
C GLU A 562 3.38 20.95 34.95
N ASP A 563 4.61 21.42 34.71
CA ASP A 563 5.92 20.83 35.08
C ASP A 563 6.11 20.36 36.55
N SER A 564 5.15 20.61 37.46
CA SER A 564 5.09 19.99 38.79
C SER A 564 3.67 19.84 39.40
N SER A 565 2.60 20.15 38.67
CA SER A 565 1.22 20.12 39.18
C SER A 565 0.18 19.78 38.11
N SER A 566 -0.80 18.96 38.44
CA SER A 566 -1.94 18.66 37.57
C SER A 566 -3.14 19.54 37.92
N ARG A 567 -3.63 20.36 36.99
CA ARG A 567 -4.85 21.15 37.15
C ARG A 567 -6.03 20.45 36.47
N THR A 568 -7.06 20.11 37.22
CA THR A 568 -8.31 19.57 36.65
C THR A 568 -9.04 20.66 35.87
N LEU A 569 -9.43 20.36 34.63
CA LEU A 569 -10.23 21.26 33.81
C LEU A 569 -11.70 21.11 34.21
N GLU A 570 -12.27 22.19 34.76
CA GLU A 570 -13.71 22.30 34.97
C GLU A 570 -14.35 22.78 33.66
N ILE A 571 -14.88 21.83 32.90
CA ILE A 571 -15.58 22.11 31.64
C ILE A 571 -17.03 22.41 32.00
N ASN A 572 -17.45 23.65 31.82
CA ASN A 572 -18.86 24.00 32.00
C ASN A 572 -19.68 23.30 30.91
N PRO A 573 -20.77 22.58 31.26
CA PRO A 573 -21.65 22.01 30.25
C PRO A 573 -22.22 23.13 29.39
N SER A 574 -22.23 22.92 28.06
CA SER A 574 -22.93 23.80 27.13
C SER A 574 -24.38 23.94 27.58
N ILE A 575 -24.80 25.18 27.82
CA ILE A 575 -26.12 25.59 28.32
C ILE A 575 -27.22 24.76 27.64
N SER A 576 -28.01 24.02 28.43
CA SER A 576 -29.23 23.36 27.96
C SER A 576 -30.18 24.40 27.37
N PRO A 577 -30.92 24.11 26.28
CA PRO A 577 -31.86 25.05 25.69
C PRO A 577 -33.14 25.11 26.53
N GLU A 578 -33.03 25.69 27.72
CA GLU A 578 -34.16 26.17 28.52
C GLU A 578 -33.85 27.59 28.98
N HIS A 579 -33.71 28.52 28.03
CA HIS A 579 -33.94 29.96 28.21
C HIS A 579 -34.28 30.63 26.89
#